data_AF-A0A285KD14-F1
#
_entry.id   AF-A0A285KD14-F1
#
_cell.length_a   1.000
_cell.length_b   1.000
_cell.length_c   1.000
_cell.angle_alpha   90.00
_cell.angle_beta   90.00
_cell.angle_gamma   90.00
#
_symmetry.space_group_name_H-M   'P 1'
#
loop_
_entity.id
_entity.type
_entity.pdbx_description
1 polymer ?
#
loop_
_entity_poly.entity_id
_entity_poly.type
_entity_poly.pdbx_seq_one_letter_code
_entity_poly.pdbx_strand_id
1 'polypeptide(L)'
;MSDSDDSVKQHIKDEIEEVVKDKLYNKIFGYVFISFLCINWQELFILLKSTDDVYYTLAMMETQQYFWLHHFGLPFAVGVAASVAFPWLTSVVSRLTTNAYSSIRYVDKNVSEMTVERMREIRKVITLTETDLKELQKKRQYEYQEYEKARVKREQIDGLNKELFEGLKPIAEQYKRNQKRIETEADMINFLLSIKGTPMEKDTGLYPHLEILLDDLIKLMDGEQAA
;
A
#
# COMPACT_ATOMS: atom_id res chain seq x y z
N MET A 1 46.34 7.88 17.54
CA MET A 1 46.90 6.95 18.54
C MET A 1 45.84 6.35 19.46
N SER A 2 44.63 6.94 19.60
CA SER A 2 43.53 6.39 20.43
C SER A 2 42.76 5.25 19.74
N ASP A 3 42.41 5.40 18.46
CA ASP A 3 41.56 4.43 17.73
C ASP A 3 42.19 3.03 17.58
N SER A 4 43.52 2.94 17.51
CA SER A 4 44.20 1.64 17.40
C SER A 4 44.13 0.84 18.70
N ASP A 5 44.23 1.52 19.85
CA ASP A 5 44.24 0.88 21.17
C ASP A 5 42.84 0.38 21.56
N ASP A 6 41.80 1.12 21.15
CA ASP A 6 40.41 0.71 21.36
C ASP A 6 40.00 -0.45 20.44
N SER A 7 40.48 -0.49 19.19
CA SER A 7 40.25 -1.63 18.30
C SER A 7 40.92 -2.91 18.78
N VAL A 8 42.13 -2.82 19.34
CA VAL A 8 42.87 -3.97 19.90
C VAL A 8 42.19 -4.48 21.16
N LYS A 9 41.72 -3.59 22.05
CA LYS A 9 40.93 -3.99 23.23
C LYS A 9 39.62 -4.66 22.85
N GLN A 10 38.96 -4.20 21.78
CA GLN A 10 37.72 -4.80 21.31
C GLN A 10 37.96 -6.19 20.72
N HIS A 11 38.98 -6.35 19.87
CA HIS A 11 39.36 -7.66 19.32
C HIS A 11 39.72 -8.67 20.42
N ILE A 12 40.48 -8.26 21.43
CA ILE A 12 40.83 -9.13 22.57
C ILE A 12 39.58 -9.51 23.37
N LYS A 13 38.63 -8.59 23.57
CA LYS A 13 37.37 -8.89 24.26
C LYS A 13 36.53 -9.91 23.48
N ASP A 14 36.42 -9.73 22.17
CA ASP A 14 35.60 -10.59 21.32
C ASP A 14 36.20 -12.02 21.25
N GLU A 15 37.53 -12.14 21.15
CA GLU A 15 38.23 -13.44 21.20
C GLU A 15 38.08 -14.13 22.56
N ILE A 16 38.21 -13.39 23.67
CA ILE A 16 38.00 -13.94 25.02
C ILE A 16 36.54 -14.37 25.20
N GLU A 17 35.58 -13.57 24.74
CA GLU A 17 34.16 -13.88 24.83
C GLU A 17 33.83 -15.15 24.04
N GLU A 18 34.38 -15.32 22.84
CA GLU A 18 34.17 -16.50 22.02
C GLU A 18 34.77 -17.77 22.66
N VAL A 19 36.00 -17.69 23.17
CA VAL A 19 36.66 -18.81 23.86
C VAL A 19 35.96 -19.17 25.18
N VAL A 20 35.50 -18.16 25.92
CA VAL A 20 34.75 -18.36 27.17
C VAL A 20 33.40 -18.99 26.88
N LYS A 21 32.69 -18.54 25.84
CA LYS A 21 31.44 -19.17 25.40
C LYS A 21 31.68 -20.63 25.03
N ASP A 22 32.61 -20.91 24.12
CA ASP A 22 32.87 -22.27 23.63
C ASP A 22 33.23 -23.24 24.76
N LYS A 23 34.06 -22.81 25.72
CA LYS A 23 34.43 -23.62 26.89
C LYS A 23 33.31 -23.73 27.92
N LEU A 24 32.59 -22.66 28.25
CA LEU A 24 31.47 -22.73 29.23
C LEU A 24 30.25 -23.49 28.69
N TYR A 25 30.03 -23.49 27.37
CA TYR A 25 28.98 -24.29 26.74
C TYR A 25 29.33 -25.78 26.68
N ASN A 26 30.59 -26.17 26.91
CA ASN A 26 30.89 -27.56 27.25
C ASN A 26 30.25 -27.87 28.60
N LYS A 27 29.21 -28.72 28.56
CA LYS A 27 28.36 -29.05 29.71
C LYS A 27 29.18 -29.36 30.96
N ILE A 28 30.25 -30.15 30.86
CA ILE A 28 31.04 -30.55 32.03
C ILE A 28 31.91 -29.39 32.54
N PHE A 29 32.57 -28.67 31.64
CA PHE A 29 33.45 -27.56 32.00
C PHE A 29 32.67 -26.41 32.66
N GLY A 30 31.48 -26.08 32.14
CA GLY A 30 30.61 -25.06 32.74
C GLY A 30 30.27 -25.38 34.20
N TYR A 31 29.86 -26.60 34.52
CA TYR A 31 29.55 -26.98 35.91
C TYR A 31 30.78 -27.02 36.81
N VAL A 32 31.94 -27.47 36.31
CA VAL A 32 33.21 -27.45 37.06
C VAL A 32 33.66 -26.02 37.35
N PHE A 33 33.58 -25.14 36.35
CA PHE A 33 33.95 -23.74 36.50
C PHE A 33 33.01 -23.00 37.47
N ILE A 34 31.70 -23.19 37.34
CA ILE A 34 30.71 -22.61 38.28
C ILE A 34 30.93 -23.15 39.69
N SER A 35 31.17 -24.45 39.84
CA SER A 35 31.44 -25.05 41.16
C SER A 35 32.73 -24.50 41.78
N PHE A 36 33.76 -24.28 40.96
CA PHE A 36 35.00 -23.64 41.39
C PHE A 36 34.77 -22.22 41.91
N LEU A 37 33.99 -21.41 41.18
CA LEU A 37 33.64 -20.06 41.62
C LEU A 37 32.80 -20.09 42.90
N CYS A 38 31.82 -20.99 43.00
CA CYS A 38 30.92 -21.07 44.16
C CYS A 38 31.61 -21.58 45.43
N ILE A 39 32.57 -22.50 45.32
CA ILE A 39 33.26 -23.05 46.49
C ILE A 39 34.39 -22.12 46.96
N ASN A 40 35.14 -21.52 46.02
CA ASN A 40 36.25 -20.62 46.33
C ASN A 40 35.85 -19.14 46.40
N TRP A 41 34.56 -18.85 46.57
CA TRP A 41 34.04 -17.48 46.43
C TRP A 41 34.63 -16.51 47.47
N GLN A 42 34.98 -17.00 48.67
CA GLN A 42 35.54 -16.18 49.75
C GLN A 42 36.98 -15.78 49.43
N GLU A 43 37.79 -16.73 48.98
CA GLU A 43 39.18 -16.54 48.59
C GLU A 43 39.28 -15.65 47.35
N LEU A 44 38.40 -15.85 46.36
CA LEU A 44 38.27 -14.97 45.21
C LEU A 44 37.91 -13.54 45.62
N PHE A 45 36.99 -13.38 46.58
CA PHE A 45 36.61 -12.06 47.09
C PHE A 45 37.75 -11.38 47.86
N ILE A 46 38.51 -12.13 48.66
CA ILE A 46 39.69 -11.62 49.38
C ILE A 46 40.77 -11.20 48.38
N LEU A 47 41.05 -12.02 47.36
CA LEU A 47 42.00 -11.69 46.29
C LEU A 47 41.60 -10.44 45.49
N LEU A 48 40.29 -10.21 45.30
CA LEU A 48 39.79 -9.02 44.61
C LEU A 48 39.75 -7.76 45.48
N LYS A 49 39.63 -7.90 46.80
CA LYS A 49 39.41 -6.79 47.74
C LYS A 49 40.66 -6.41 48.54
N SER A 50 41.62 -7.31 48.69
CA SER A 50 42.81 -7.09 49.51
C SER A 50 43.71 -6.00 48.91
N THR A 51 44.04 -4.99 49.72
CA THR A 51 45.12 -4.02 49.45
C THR A 51 46.46 -4.49 50.05
N ASP A 52 46.47 -5.63 50.75
CA ASP A 52 47.66 -6.22 51.34
C ASP A 52 48.41 -7.04 50.29
N ASP A 53 49.73 -7.19 50.49
CA ASP A 53 50.64 -7.86 49.57
C ASP A 53 50.08 -9.26 49.22
N VAL A 54 49.77 -9.47 47.94
CA VAL A 54 49.12 -10.69 47.41
C VAL A 54 49.85 -11.94 47.90
N TYR A 55 51.17 -11.84 48.06
CA TYR A 55 52.04 -12.90 48.58
C TYR A 55 51.75 -13.30 50.03
N TYR A 56 51.38 -12.37 50.91
CA TYR A 56 51.05 -12.69 52.32
C TYR A 56 49.73 -13.45 52.42
N THR A 57 48.75 -13.07 51.60
CA THR A 57 47.44 -13.73 51.56
C THR A 57 47.56 -15.14 50.98
N LEU A 58 48.32 -15.32 49.89
CA LEU A 58 48.59 -16.65 49.34
C LEU A 58 49.39 -17.54 50.30
N ALA A 59 50.42 -16.99 50.96
CA ALA A 59 51.21 -17.75 51.93
C ALA A 59 50.37 -18.23 53.12
N MET A 60 49.40 -17.42 53.59
CA MET A 60 48.48 -17.83 54.65
C MET A 60 47.53 -18.94 54.19
N MET A 61 47.06 -18.91 52.94
CA MET A 61 46.18 -19.93 52.38
C MET A 61 46.91 -21.26 52.14
N GLU A 62 48.18 -21.24 51.73
CA GLU A 62 48.99 -22.43 51.48
C GLU A 62 49.30 -23.24 52.76
N THR A 63 49.25 -22.60 53.94
CA THR A 63 49.43 -23.29 55.22
C THR A 63 48.25 -24.19 55.62
N GLN A 64 47.13 -24.15 54.88
CA GLN A 64 45.99 -25.03 55.14
C GLN A 64 46.27 -26.47 54.70
N GLN A 65 46.09 -27.40 55.63
CA GLN A 65 46.17 -28.83 55.33
C GLN A 65 45.11 -29.17 54.26
N TYR A 66 45.54 -29.79 53.16
CA TYR A 66 44.71 -30.14 51.99
C TYR A 66 44.23 -28.98 51.10
N PHE A 67 44.97 -27.86 51.04
CA PHE A 67 44.70 -26.73 50.14
C PHE A 67 44.26 -27.16 48.72
N TRP A 68 45.07 -27.99 48.04
CA TRP A 68 44.77 -28.46 46.68
C TRP A 68 43.47 -29.25 46.56
N LEU A 69 43.14 -30.05 47.58
CA LEU A 69 41.92 -30.84 47.59
C LEU A 69 40.70 -29.95 47.80
N HIS A 70 40.77 -28.98 48.71
CA HIS A 70 39.65 -28.08 49.00
C HIS A 70 39.37 -27.09 47.86
N HIS A 71 40.42 -26.49 47.29
CA HIS A 71 40.25 -25.42 46.32
C HIS A 71 40.14 -25.90 44.87
N PHE A 72 40.69 -27.07 44.54
CA PHE A 72 40.67 -27.60 43.16
C PHE A 72 40.01 -28.97 43.07
N GLY A 73 40.28 -29.89 44.00
CA GLY A 73 39.71 -31.24 43.98
C GLY A 73 38.20 -31.29 44.22
N LEU A 74 37.72 -30.62 45.27
CA LEU A 74 36.29 -30.58 45.63
C LEU A 74 35.44 -29.90 44.55
N PRO A 75 35.81 -28.72 44.01
CA PRO A 75 34.99 -28.10 42.98
C PRO A 75 34.98 -28.86 41.67
N PHE A 76 36.08 -29.55 41.36
CA PHE A 76 36.11 -30.48 40.24
C PHE A 76 35.14 -31.65 40.46
N ALA A 77 35.21 -32.32 41.61
CA ALA A 77 34.33 -33.44 41.93
C ALA A 77 32.84 -33.04 41.97
N VAL A 78 32.53 -31.90 42.62
CA VAL A 78 31.17 -31.35 42.70
C VAL A 78 30.68 -30.95 41.31
N GLY A 79 31.52 -30.31 40.49
CA GLY A 79 31.15 -29.91 39.14
C GLY A 79 30.87 -31.09 38.21
N VAL A 80 31.70 -32.14 38.29
CA VAL A 80 31.46 -33.39 37.55
C VAL A 80 30.18 -34.06 38.05
N ALA A 81 29.98 -34.20 39.36
CA ALA A 81 28.77 -34.78 39.93
C ALA A 81 27.51 -33.98 39.53
N ALA A 82 27.58 -32.65 39.56
CA ALA A 82 26.52 -31.76 39.12
C ALA A 82 26.22 -31.93 37.62
N SER A 83 27.24 -32.06 36.77
CA SER A 83 27.06 -32.28 35.33
C SER A 83 26.29 -33.57 35.01
N VAL A 84 26.46 -34.59 35.84
CA VAL A 84 25.74 -35.86 35.73
C VAL A 84 24.35 -35.77 36.34
N ALA A 85 24.19 -35.10 37.48
CA ALA A 85 22.93 -35.03 38.22
C ALA A 85 21.93 -34.02 37.62
N PHE A 86 22.40 -32.92 37.05
CA PHE A 86 21.56 -31.81 36.56
C PHE A 86 20.61 -32.21 35.42
N PRO A 87 21.00 -33.06 34.44
CA PRO A 87 20.07 -33.60 33.45
C PRO A 87 18.88 -34.36 34.08
N TRP A 88 19.12 -35.14 35.14
CA TRP A 88 18.06 -35.86 35.84
C TRP A 88 17.15 -34.91 36.62
N LEU A 89 17.72 -33.93 37.31
CA LEU A 89 16.96 -32.88 38.00
C LEU A 89 16.07 -32.12 37.02
N THR A 90 16.64 -31.72 35.88
CA THR A 90 15.91 -31.05 34.79
C THR A 90 14.79 -31.94 34.25
N SER A 91 15.02 -33.24 34.10
CA SER A 91 14.00 -34.19 33.67
C SER A 91 12.86 -34.37 34.69
N VAL A 92 13.13 -34.24 35.99
CA VAL A 92 12.08 -34.30 37.02
C VAL A 92 11.23 -33.03 37.00
N VAL A 93 11.88 -31.86 36.94
CA VAL A 93 11.20 -30.56 36.85
C VAL A 93 10.39 -30.46 35.55
N SER A 94 10.93 -30.94 34.43
CA SER A 94 10.19 -30.94 33.17
C SER A 94 8.95 -31.82 33.27
N ARG A 95 9.05 -33.04 33.82
CA ARG A 95 7.89 -33.93 34.02
C ARG A 95 6.79 -33.30 34.87
N LEU A 96 7.14 -32.57 35.92
CA LEU A 96 6.17 -31.87 36.77
C LEU A 96 5.52 -30.68 36.06
N THR A 97 6.23 -30.02 35.17
CA THR A 97 5.77 -28.80 34.50
C THR A 97 5.18 -29.03 33.10
N THR A 98 5.37 -30.22 32.50
CA THR A 98 4.88 -30.58 31.16
C THR A 98 3.38 -30.30 30.99
N ASN A 99 2.56 -30.60 31.99
CA ASN A 99 1.10 -30.41 31.90
C ASN A 99 0.70 -28.93 31.86
N ALA A 100 1.43 -28.06 32.55
CA ALA A 100 1.18 -26.63 32.54
C ALA A 100 1.62 -26.02 31.19
N TYR A 101 2.82 -26.38 30.72
CA TYR A 101 3.35 -25.89 29.44
C TYR A 101 2.56 -26.40 28.23
N SER A 102 2.08 -27.65 28.25
CA SER A 102 1.27 -28.20 27.14
C SER A 102 -0.11 -27.53 27.07
N SER A 103 -0.72 -27.23 28.22
CA SER A 103 -2.00 -26.51 28.30
C SER A 103 -1.88 -25.09 27.75
N ILE A 104 -0.87 -24.33 28.17
CA ILE A 104 -0.60 -22.98 27.66
C ILE A 104 -0.40 -23.01 26.13
N ARG A 105 0.41 -23.95 25.63
CA ARG A 105 0.69 -24.08 24.19
C ARG A 105 -0.56 -24.45 23.37
N TYR A 106 -1.47 -25.25 23.94
CA TYR A 106 -2.74 -25.58 23.29
C TYR A 106 -3.66 -24.37 23.19
N VAL A 107 -3.77 -23.59 24.28
CA VAL A 107 -4.56 -22.35 24.31
C VAL A 107 -4.01 -21.33 23.30
N ASP A 108 -2.69 -21.09 23.29
CA ASP A 108 -2.05 -20.17 22.35
C ASP A 108 -2.28 -20.58 20.90
N LYS A 109 -2.19 -21.89 20.60
CA LYS A 109 -2.43 -22.41 19.25
C LYS A 109 -3.87 -22.15 18.80
N ASN A 110 -4.87 -22.46 19.62
CA ASN A 110 -6.27 -22.25 19.26
C ASN A 110 -6.61 -20.76 19.10
N VAL A 111 -6.07 -19.89 19.96
CA VAL A 111 -6.23 -18.43 19.83
C VAL A 111 -5.60 -17.93 18.52
N SER A 112 -4.42 -18.46 18.17
CA SER A 112 -3.77 -18.12 16.90
C SER A 112 -4.56 -18.57 15.68
N GLU A 113 -5.12 -19.79 15.69
CA GLU A 113 -5.92 -20.33 14.60
C GLU A 113 -7.23 -19.54 14.40
N MET A 114 -7.95 -19.23 15.49
CA MET A 114 -9.14 -18.38 15.43
C MET A 114 -8.84 -16.97 14.90
N THR A 115 -7.69 -16.41 15.27
CA THR A 115 -7.27 -15.08 14.81
C THR A 115 -6.96 -15.09 13.30
N VAL A 116 -6.25 -16.12 12.83
CA VAL A 116 -5.93 -16.32 11.41
C VAL A 116 -7.20 -16.53 10.59
N GLU A 117 -8.16 -17.30 11.10
CA GLU A 117 -9.41 -17.58 10.41
C GLU A 117 -10.28 -16.32 10.28
N ARG A 118 -10.41 -15.55 11.36
CA ARG A 118 -11.07 -14.23 11.33
C ARG A 118 -10.40 -13.27 10.35
N MET A 119 -9.07 -13.22 10.33
CA MET A 119 -8.32 -12.40 9.36
C MET A 119 -8.54 -12.85 7.91
N ARG A 120 -8.68 -14.15 7.67
CA ARG A 120 -9.00 -14.70 6.34
C ARG A 120 -10.42 -14.31 5.90
N GLU A 121 -11.40 -14.35 6.80
CA GLU A 121 -12.76 -13.89 6.52
C GLU A 121 -12.80 -12.40 6.19
N ILE A 122 -12.15 -11.55 7.00
CA ILE A 122 -12.05 -10.11 6.74
C ILE A 122 -11.40 -9.87 5.37
N ARG A 123 -10.33 -10.59 5.04
CA ARG A 123 -9.67 -10.47 3.74
C ARG A 123 -10.61 -10.84 2.58
N LYS A 124 -11.39 -11.91 2.71
CA LYS A 124 -12.40 -12.27 1.69
C LYS A 124 -13.41 -11.15 1.47
N VAL A 125 -13.94 -10.57 2.55
CA VAL A 125 -14.89 -9.44 2.46
C VAL A 125 -14.26 -8.24 1.78
N ILE A 126 -13.03 -7.88 2.14
CA ILE A 126 -12.29 -6.78 1.49
C ILE A 126 -12.13 -7.06 0.00
N THR A 127 -11.69 -8.27 -0.38
CA THR A 127 -11.49 -8.61 -1.80
C THR A 127 -12.78 -8.55 -2.62
N LEU A 128 -13.91 -9.00 -2.06
CA LEU A 128 -15.22 -8.90 -2.71
C LEU A 128 -15.67 -7.44 -2.86
N THR A 129 -15.44 -6.63 -1.82
CA THR A 129 -15.78 -5.20 -1.85
C THR A 129 -14.93 -4.47 -2.89
N GLU A 130 -13.64 -4.80 -3.01
CA GLU A 130 -12.75 -4.23 -4.03
C GLU A 130 -13.15 -4.61 -5.45
N THR A 131 -13.59 -5.84 -5.68
CA THR A 131 -14.09 -6.26 -7.00
C THR A 131 -15.38 -5.51 -7.36
N ASP A 132 -16.32 -5.39 -6.44
CA ASP A 132 -17.58 -4.67 -6.65
C ASP A 132 -17.33 -3.18 -6.92
N LEU A 133 -16.40 -2.56 -6.18
CA LEU A 133 -15.99 -1.17 -6.41
C LEU A 133 -15.38 -0.98 -7.81
N LYS A 134 -14.53 -1.91 -8.28
CA LYS A 134 -13.95 -1.85 -9.63
C LYS A 134 -15.02 -1.98 -10.71
N GLU A 135 -16.01 -2.85 -10.53
CA GLU A 135 -17.12 -2.99 -11.46
C GLU A 135 -18.00 -1.74 -11.51
N LEU A 136 -18.33 -1.17 -10.34
CA LEU A 136 -19.07 0.09 -10.24
C LEU A 136 -18.33 1.25 -10.90
N GLN A 137 -17.01 1.33 -10.72
CA GLN A 137 -16.17 2.33 -11.39
C GLN A 137 -16.21 2.18 -12.91
N LYS A 138 -16.09 0.94 -13.43
CA LYS A 138 -16.21 0.68 -14.88
C LYS A 138 -17.58 1.07 -15.42
N LYS A 139 -18.67 0.71 -14.73
CA LYS A 139 -20.04 1.10 -15.12
C LYS A 139 -20.19 2.61 -15.16
N ARG A 140 -19.73 3.32 -14.12
CA ARG A 140 -19.76 4.78 -14.06
C ARG A 140 -18.98 5.42 -15.22
N GLN A 141 -17.81 4.87 -15.54
CA GLN A 141 -16.98 5.39 -16.63
C GLN A 141 -17.65 5.19 -18.00
N TYR A 142 -18.28 4.04 -18.22
CA TYR A 142 -19.07 3.77 -19.42
C TYR A 142 -20.27 4.71 -19.53
N GLU A 143 -21.04 4.88 -18.44
CA GLU A 143 -22.17 5.82 -18.40
C GLU A 143 -21.74 7.26 -18.68
N TYR A 144 -20.59 7.69 -18.14
CA TYR A 144 -20.04 9.02 -18.41
C TYR A 144 -19.67 9.21 -19.88
N GLN A 145 -19.08 8.19 -20.51
CA GLN A 145 -18.76 8.23 -21.95
C GLN A 145 -20.02 8.31 -22.81
N GLU A 146 -21.07 7.55 -22.48
CA GLU A 146 -22.34 7.60 -23.19
C GLU A 146 -23.05 8.95 -22.99
N TYR A 147 -23.01 9.49 -21.76
CA TYR A 147 -23.51 10.83 -21.47
C TYR A 147 -22.77 11.90 -22.28
N GLU A 148 -21.44 11.82 -22.37
CA GLU A 148 -20.64 12.78 -23.12
C GLU A 148 -20.96 12.74 -24.62
N LYS A 149 -21.11 11.55 -25.20
CA LYS A 149 -21.56 11.38 -26.60
C LYS A 149 -22.94 11.99 -26.81
N ALA A 150 -23.87 11.77 -25.88
CA ALA A 150 -25.21 12.34 -25.94
C ALA A 150 -25.18 13.88 -25.81
N ARG A 151 -24.32 14.42 -24.94
CA ARG A 151 -24.13 15.86 -24.77
C ARG A 151 -23.61 16.51 -26.05
N VAL A 152 -22.55 15.95 -26.64
CA VAL A 152 -21.99 16.45 -27.90
C VAL A 152 -23.02 16.41 -29.04
N LYS A 153 -23.76 15.30 -29.18
CA LYS A 153 -24.85 15.23 -30.19
C LYS A 153 -25.92 16.29 -29.94
N ARG A 154 -26.28 16.54 -28.68
CA ARG A 154 -27.26 17.57 -28.33
C ARG A 154 -26.75 18.96 -28.68
N GLU A 155 -25.50 19.28 -28.36
CA GLU A 155 -24.85 20.54 -28.74
C GLU A 155 -24.82 20.72 -30.27
N GLN A 156 -24.55 19.66 -31.03
CA GLN A 156 -24.61 19.67 -32.49
C GLN A 156 -26.03 19.95 -33.00
N ILE A 157 -27.05 19.30 -32.45
CA ILE A 157 -28.45 19.52 -32.81
C ILE A 157 -28.88 20.94 -32.47
N ASP A 158 -28.51 21.46 -31.29
CA ASP A 158 -28.82 22.82 -30.88
C ASP A 158 -28.12 23.85 -31.80
N GLY A 159 -26.89 23.57 -32.23
CA GLY A 159 -26.18 24.35 -33.26
C GLY A 159 -26.90 24.36 -34.60
N LEU A 160 -27.25 23.18 -35.12
CA LEU A 160 -28.01 23.03 -36.37
C LEU A 160 -29.37 23.71 -36.31
N ASN A 161 -30.09 23.61 -35.19
CA ASN A 161 -31.37 24.29 -34.99
C ASN A 161 -31.21 25.81 -35.02
N LYS A 162 -30.11 26.33 -34.46
CA LYS A 162 -29.81 27.77 -34.49
C LYS A 162 -29.48 28.24 -35.90
N GLU A 163 -28.67 27.48 -36.64
CA GLU A 163 -28.36 27.76 -38.05
C GLU A 163 -29.64 27.73 -38.91
N LEU A 164 -30.47 26.70 -38.76
CA LEU A 164 -31.77 26.60 -39.43
C LEU A 164 -32.66 27.81 -39.10
N PHE A 165 -32.74 28.20 -37.84
CA PHE A 165 -33.53 29.34 -37.41
C PHE A 165 -33.02 30.65 -38.02
N GLU A 166 -31.71 30.91 -37.99
CA GLU A 166 -31.13 32.09 -38.61
C GLU A 166 -31.31 32.10 -40.14
N GLY A 167 -31.28 30.94 -40.80
CA GLY A 167 -31.57 30.82 -42.24
C GLY A 167 -33.05 31.07 -42.59
N LEU A 168 -33.99 30.63 -41.74
CA LEU A 168 -35.43 30.80 -41.96
C LEU A 168 -35.96 32.17 -41.51
N LYS A 169 -35.28 32.83 -40.56
CA LYS A 169 -35.69 34.12 -39.99
C LYS A 169 -35.88 35.21 -41.06
N PRO A 170 -35.00 35.40 -42.06
CA PRO A 170 -35.21 36.36 -43.15
C PRO A 170 -36.53 36.13 -43.90
N ILE A 171 -36.91 34.87 -44.15
CA ILE A 171 -38.17 34.51 -44.84
C ILE A 171 -39.37 34.94 -43.99
N ALA A 172 -39.36 34.58 -42.71
CA ALA A 172 -40.44 34.91 -41.78
C ALA A 172 -40.59 36.43 -41.57
N GLU A 173 -39.46 37.14 -41.49
CA GLU A 173 -39.45 38.61 -41.43
C GLU A 173 -39.96 39.23 -42.72
N GLN A 174 -39.58 38.70 -43.89
CA GLN A 174 -40.04 39.20 -45.18
C GLN A 174 -41.55 38.99 -45.36
N TYR A 175 -42.05 37.83 -44.96
CA TYR A 175 -43.49 37.55 -44.95
C TYR A 175 -44.25 38.54 -44.05
N LYS A 176 -43.71 38.82 -42.85
CA LYS A 176 -44.28 39.83 -41.94
C LYS A 176 -44.23 41.24 -42.51
N ARG A 177 -43.15 41.61 -43.20
CA ARG A 177 -42.98 42.93 -43.85
C ARG A 177 -43.94 43.14 -45.01
N ASN A 178 -44.21 42.09 -45.80
CA ASN A 178 -45.07 42.19 -46.97
C ASN A 178 -46.55 42.44 -46.60
N GLN A 179 -46.98 42.14 -45.37
CA GLN A 179 -48.34 42.38 -44.81
C GLN A 179 -49.54 41.89 -45.63
N LYS A 180 -49.31 41.27 -46.79
CA LYS A 180 -50.31 40.70 -47.70
C LYS A 180 -50.41 39.20 -47.45
N ARG A 181 -51.63 38.68 -47.41
CA ARG A 181 -51.84 37.23 -47.49
C ARG A 181 -51.49 36.77 -48.89
N ILE A 182 -50.82 35.62 -48.98
CA ILE A 182 -50.58 34.96 -50.25
C ILE A 182 -51.88 34.22 -50.60
N GLU A 183 -52.63 34.75 -51.55
CA GLU A 183 -53.93 34.20 -51.96
C GLU A 183 -53.91 33.71 -53.41
N THR A 184 -52.97 34.21 -54.22
CA THR A 184 -52.80 33.84 -55.64
C THR A 184 -51.39 33.31 -55.94
N GLU A 185 -51.25 32.60 -57.07
CA GLU A 185 -49.93 32.13 -57.56
C GLU A 185 -48.98 33.31 -57.82
N ALA A 186 -49.49 34.41 -58.36
CA ALA A 186 -48.72 35.64 -58.55
C ALA A 186 -48.21 36.24 -57.23
N ASP A 187 -48.98 36.17 -56.14
CA ASP A 187 -48.53 36.63 -54.81
C ASP A 187 -47.37 35.77 -54.28
N MET A 188 -47.43 34.47 -54.53
CA MET A 188 -46.37 33.53 -54.14
C MET A 188 -45.08 33.81 -54.91
N ILE A 189 -45.17 34.01 -56.23
CA ILE A 189 -44.01 34.33 -57.06
C ILE A 189 -43.38 35.66 -56.63
N ASN A 190 -44.20 36.70 -56.43
CA ASN A 190 -43.71 38.00 -55.96
C ASN A 190 -43.06 37.93 -54.57
N PHE A 191 -43.60 37.10 -53.67
CA PHE A 191 -43.00 36.86 -52.37
C PHE A 191 -41.63 36.20 -52.50
N LEU A 192 -41.50 35.13 -53.30
CA LEU A 192 -40.22 34.44 -53.53
C LEU A 192 -39.19 35.36 -54.16
N LEU A 193 -39.58 36.18 -55.14
CA LEU A 193 -38.70 37.20 -55.73
C LEU A 193 -38.28 38.27 -54.71
N SER A 194 -39.14 38.61 -53.74
CA SER A 194 -38.79 39.52 -52.66
C SER A 194 -37.76 38.97 -51.66
N ILE A 195 -37.46 37.67 -51.71
CA ILE A 195 -36.40 37.03 -50.90
C ILE A 195 -35.01 37.31 -51.51
N LYS A 196 -34.95 37.66 -52.81
CA LYS A 196 -33.73 38.13 -53.50
C LYS A 196 -33.23 39.41 -52.82
N GLY A 197 -31.95 39.44 -52.42
CA GLY A 197 -31.32 40.53 -51.67
C GLY A 197 -31.35 40.37 -50.14
N THR A 198 -31.98 39.32 -49.60
CA THR A 198 -31.97 39.03 -48.16
C THR A 198 -30.67 38.30 -47.74
N PRO A 199 -30.30 38.31 -46.44
CA PRO A 199 -29.13 37.56 -45.96
C PRO A 199 -29.16 36.06 -46.29
N MET A 200 -30.34 35.49 -46.56
CA MET A 200 -30.55 34.11 -47.01
C MET A 200 -29.87 33.82 -48.36
N GLU A 201 -29.75 34.82 -49.23
CA GLU A 201 -29.05 34.70 -50.52
C GLU A 201 -27.54 34.47 -50.32
N LYS A 202 -26.98 34.82 -49.16
CA LYS A 202 -25.54 34.60 -48.88
C LYS A 202 -25.25 33.26 -48.21
N ASP A 203 -26.28 32.43 -47.97
CA ASP A 203 -26.09 31.09 -47.45
C ASP A 203 -25.47 30.20 -48.54
N THR A 204 -24.19 29.85 -48.36
CA THR A 204 -23.40 29.06 -49.30
C THR A 204 -23.97 27.68 -49.62
N GLY A 205 -24.86 27.13 -48.78
CA GLY A 205 -25.53 25.85 -49.02
C GLY A 205 -26.77 25.95 -49.91
N LEU A 206 -27.50 27.07 -49.83
CA LEU A 206 -28.75 27.29 -50.57
C LEU A 206 -28.57 28.13 -51.85
N TYR A 207 -27.56 29.00 -51.87
CA TYR A 207 -27.40 30.03 -52.90
C TYR A 207 -27.42 29.51 -54.34
N PRO A 208 -26.70 28.43 -54.72
CA PRO A 208 -26.67 28.00 -56.12
C PRO A 208 -28.03 27.46 -56.61
N HIS A 209 -28.87 26.96 -55.70
CA HIS A 209 -30.17 26.37 -56.05
C HIS A 209 -31.28 27.42 -55.96
N LEU A 210 -31.16 28.36 -55.02
CA LEU A 210 -32.06 29.50 -54.89
C LEU A 210 -31.94 30.46 -56.07
N GLU A 211 -30.72 30.70 -56.57
CA GLU A 211 -30.48 31.54 -57.74
C GLU A 211 -31.16 30.97 -59.00
N ILE A 212 -30.98 29.66 -59.26
CA ILE A 212 -31.64 28.97 -60.39
C ILE A 212 -33.17 29.07 -60.27
N LEU A 213 -33.71 28.82 -59.07
CA LEU A 213 -35.15 28.88 -58.82
C LEU A 213 -35.70 30.29 -59.05
N LEU A 214 -35.02 31.32 -58.58
CA LEU A 214 -35.43 32.72 -58.77
C LEU A 214 -35.38 33.10 -60.25
N ASP A 215 -34.36 32.69 -60.98
CA ASP A 215 -34.24 32.96 -62.41
C ASP A 215 -35.32 32.26 -63.24
N ASP A 216 -35.68 31.02 -62.89
CA ASP A 216 -36.77 30.32 -63.56
C ASP A 216 -38.15 30.93 -63.25
N LEU A 217 -38.37 31.44 -62.03
CA LEU A 217 -39.58 32.18 -61.68
C LEU A 217 -39.72 33.51 -62.44
N ILE A 218 -38.61 34.22 -62.66
CA ILE A 218 -38.59 35.44 -63.49
C ILE A 218 -39.04 35.12 -64.92
N LYS A 219 -38.49 34.06 -65.53
CA LYS A 219 -38.87 33.63 -66.89
C LYS A 219 -40.35 33.27 -67.01
N LEU A 220 -40.93 32.65 -65.97
CA LEU A 220 -42.35 32.29 -65.95
C LEU A 220 -43.25 33.54 -65.92
N MET A 221 -42.90 34.56 -65.12
CA MET A 221 -43.63 35.83 -65.09
C MET A 221 -43.53 36.60 -66.42
N ASP A 222 -42.34 36.61 -67.03
CA ASP A 222 -42.11 37.29 -68.31
C ASP A 222 -42.84 36.58 -69.46
N GLY A 223 -43.00 35.24 -69.37
CA GLY A 223 -43.77 34.44 -70.32
C GLY A 223 -45.29 34.62 -70.21
N GLU A 224 -45.83 34.82 -68.99
CA GLU A 224 -47.25 35.13 -68.77
C GLU A 224 -47.65 36.55 -69.21
N GLN A 225 -46.71 37.51 -69.22
CA GLN A 225 -46.99 38.88 -69.69
C GLN A 225 -47.00 39.02 -71.22
N ALA A 226 -46.59 37.99 -71.96
CA ALA A 226 -46.49 37.98 -73.41
C ALA A 226 -47.62 37.18 -74.12
N ALA A 227 -48.58 36.62 -73.36
CA ALA A 227 -49.75 35.89 -73.85
C ALA A 227 -51.05 36.64 -73.54
#